data_AF-A0A0B1S2T9-F1
#
_entry.id   AF-A0A0B1S2T9-F1
#
_cell.length_a   1.000
_cell.length_b   1.000
_cell.length_c   1.000
_cell.angle_alpha   90.00
_cell.angle_beta   90.00
_cell.angle_gamma   90.00
#
_symmetry.space_group_name_H-M   'P 1'
#
loop_
_entity.id
_entity.type
_entity.pdbx_description
1 polymer ?
#
loop_
_entity_poly.entity_id
_entity_poly.type
_entity_poly.pdbx_seq_one_letter_code
_entity_poly.pdbx_strand_id
1 'polypeptide(L)'
;MMENVLFVTRSDGRPTGDAFVQFADEEQGQRALSKHRQTIGNRYIELFRSTSAEVQQVVKRSTEPSVANGTRRDCVRLRGLPYEARVEHVVEFLGEHARFIQFQGVHMVFNSQGNPSGEAFIQMNSEQAAAG
;
A
#
# COMPACT_ATOMS: atom_id res chain seq x y z
N MET A 1 2.34 -30.19 -0.24
CA MET A 1 1.44 -29.27 0.48
C MET A 1 2.33 -28.41 1.36
N MET A 2 2.54 -27.14 1.02
CA MET A 2 3.46 -26.24 1.74
C MET A 2 2.63 -25.44 2.75
N GLU A 3 2.62 -25.85 4.02
CA GLU A 3 1.77 -25.24 5.06
C GLU A 3 2.49 -24.15 5.90
N ASN A 4 3.75 -23.83 5.60
CA ASN A 4 4.59 -22.95 6.44
C ASN A 4 4.99 -21.63 5.75
N VAL A 5 4.24 -21.19 4.74
CA VAL A 5 4.45 -19.90 4.07
C VAL A 5 3.25 -19.00 4.32
N LEU A 6 3.50 -17.82 4.92
CA LEU A 6 2.50 -16.82 5.21
C LEU A 6 2.71 -15.61 4.30
N PHE A 7 1.79 -15.39 3.36
CA PHE A 7 1.76 -14.16 2.57
C PHE A 7 1.12 -13.04 3.36
N VAL A 8 1.75 -11.88 3.33
CA VAL A 8 1.21 -10.68 3.96
C VAL A 8 0.29 -10.00 2.97
N THR A 9 -0.97 -9.86 3.35
CA THR A 9 -1.98 -9.10 2.59
C THR A 9 -2.35 -7.84 3.34
N ARG A 10 -2.82 -6.83 2.62
CA ARG A 10 -3.48 -5.66 3.20
C ARG A 10 -4.91 -6.03 3.62
N SER A 11 -5.55 -5.14 4.36
CA SER A 11 -6.96 -5.28 4.75
C SER A 11 -7.93 -5.36 3.57
N ASP A 12 -7.55 -4.84 2.39
CA ASP A 12 -8.30 -4.96 1.13
C ASP A 12 -8.06 -6.30 0.38
N GLY A 13 -7.30 -7.22 0.98
CA GLY A 13 -6.97 -8.53 0.42
C GLY A 13 -5.85 -8.51 -0.63
N ARG A 14 -5.30 -7.34 -1.00
CA ARG A 14 -4.19 -7.27 -1.97
C ARG A 14 -2.87 -7.68 -1.28
N PRO A 15 -1.99 -8.46 -1.95
CA PRO A 15 -0.69 -8.83 -1.39
C PRO A 15 0.21 -7.60 -1.20
N THR A 16 1.00 -7.56 -0.13
CA THR A 16 2.00 -6.49 0.08
C THR A 16 3.28 -6.73 -0.72
N GLY A 17 3.54 -7.97 -1.12
CA GLY A 17 4.81 -8.42 -1.67
C GLY A 17 5.72 -9.09 -0.64
N ASP A 18 5.32 -9.07 0.64
CA ASP A 18 6.06 -9.73 1.71
C ASP A 18 5.47 -11.11 2.01
N ALA A 19 6.35 -12.03 2.39
CA ALA A 19 5.98 -13.34 2.89
C ALA A 19 6.96 -13.80 3.97
N PHE A 20 6.45 -14.58 4.91
CA PHE A 20 7.26 -15.26 5.92
C PHE A 20 7.28 -16.76 5.63
N VAL A 21 8.45 -17.38 5.76
CA VAL A 21 8.61 -18.82 5.61
C VAL A 21 9.18 -19.37 6.90
N GLN A 22 8.48 -20.32 7.51
CA GLN A 22 8.99 -21.05 8.65
C GLN A 22 9.71 -22.32 8.17
N PHE A 23 11.00 -22.39 8.44
CA PHE A 23 11.81 -23.60 8.21
C PHE A 23 11.70 -24.55 9.40
N ALA A 24 12.00 -25.83 9.16
CA ALA A 24 11.98 -26.85 10.21
C ALA A 24 13.05 -26.59 11.29
N ASP A 25 14.17 -25.98 10.91
CA ASP A 25 15.30 -25.67 11.78
C ASP A 25 16.07 -24.41 11.30
N GLU A 26 16.96 -23.90 12.16
CA GLU A 26 17.75 -22.69 11.88
C GLU A 26 18.76 -22.91 10.74
N GLU A 27 19.33 -24.11 10.60
CA GLU A 27 20.35 -24.38 9.58
C GLU A 27 19.75 -24.27 8.17
N GLN A 28 18.57 -24.82 7.96
CA GLN A 28 17.82 -24.69 6.71
C GLN A 28 17.48 -23.23 6.42
N GLY A 29 17.03 -22.47 7.42
CA GLY A 29 16.78 -21.04 7.29
C GLY A 29 18.06 -20.28 6.87
N GLN A 30 19.19 -20.61 7.49
CA GLN A 30 20.48 -19.98 7.17
C GLN A 30 20.94 -20.33 5.74
N ARG A 31 20.81 -21.60 5.33
CA ARG A 31 21.12 -22.02 3.96
C ARG A 31 20.22 -21.32 2.94
N ALA A 32 18.95 -21.10 3.26
CA ALA A 32 18.02 -20.39 2.38
C ALA A 32 18.44 -18.95 2.11
N LEU A 33 19.10 -18.27 3.07
CA LEU A 33 19.62 -16.91 2.87
C LEU A 33 20.68 -16.82 1.77
N SER A 34 21.34 -17.93 1.40
CA SER A 34 22.24 -17.96 0.22
C SER A 34 21.53 -17.63 -1.10
N LYS A 35 20.19 -17.69 -1.12
CA LYS A 35 19.33 -17.30 -2.24
C LYS A 35 18.98 -15.81 -2.26
N HIS A 36 19.45 -15.01 -1.29
CA HIS A 36 19.22 -13.56 -1.26
C HIS A 36 19.66 -12.92 -2.60
N ARG A 37 18.80 -12.09 -3.18
CA ARG A 37 18.90 -11.45 -4.51
C ARG A 37 18.86 -12.38 -5.71
N GLN A 38 18.53 -13.66 -5.56
CA GLN A 38 18.14 -14.48 -6.72
C GLN A 38 16.75 -14.05 -7.22
N THR A 39 16.41 -14.42 -8.45
CA THR A 39 15.20 -13.94 -9.11
C THR A 39 14.06 -14.95 -9.06
N ILE A 40 12.84 -14.43 -8.93
CA ILE A 40 11.61 -15.11 -9.30
C ILE A 40 10.99 -14.32 -10.45
N GLY A 41 10.93 -14.91 -11.64
CA GLY A 41 10.55 -14.20 -12.85
C GLY A 41 11.45 -12.99 -13.10
N ASN A 42 10.86 -11.79 -13.13
CA ASN A 42 11.59 -10.53 -13.34
C ASN A 42 11.87 -9.75 -12.05
N ARG A 43 11.62 -10.34 -10.87
CA ARG A 43 11.82 -9.69 -9.56
C ARG A 43 12.96 -10.36 -8.82
N TYR A 44 13.91 -9.57 -8.33
CA TYR A 44 14.91 -10.02 -7.35
C TYR A 44 14.25 -10.14 -5.99
N ILE A 45 14.58 -11.18 -5.25
CA ILE A 45 13.98 -11.47 -3.94
C ILE A 45 14.98 -11.20 -2.84
N GLU A 46 14.58 -10.38 -1.87
CA GLU A 46 15.37 -10.11 -0.67
C GLU A 46 14.89 -11.02 0.46
N LEU A 47 15.83 -11.75 1.04
CA LEU A 47 15.61 -12.63 2.20
C LEU A 47 16.32 -12.06 3.43
N PHE A 48 15.61 -12.06 4.56
CA PHE A 48 16.11 -11.62 5.86
C PHE A 48 15.74 -12.66 6.93
N ARG A 49 16.53 -12.74 8.00
CA ARG A 49 16.11 -13.48 9.20
C ARG A 49 14.94 -12.73 9.84
N SER A 50 13.95 -13.47 10.34
CA SER A 50 12.84 -12.89 11.10
C SER A 50 12.46 -13.79 12.27
N THR A 51 11.86 -13.20 13.30
CA THR A 51 11.40 -13.88 14.51
C THR A 51 9.90 -14.07 14.50
N SER A 52 9.39 -15.05 15.25
CA SER A 52 7.95 -15.25 15.42
C SER A 52 7.22 -14.02 15.97
N ALA A 53 7.89 -13.22 16.81
CA ALA A 53 7.35 -11.96 17.33
C ALA A 53 7.12 -10.91 16.22
N GLU A 54 8.08 -10.77 15.29
CA GLU A 54 7.94 -9.89 14.13
C GLU A 54 6.81 -10.35 13.21
N VAL A 55 6.73 -11.66 12.93
CA VAL A 55 5.64 -12.24 12.13
C VAL A 55 4.29 -11.89 12.76
N GLN A 56 4.13 -12.14 14.07
CA GLN A 56 2.89 -11.82 14.78
C GLN A 56 2.56 -10.32 14.74
N GLN A 57 3.56 -9.44 14.81
CA GLN A 57 3.36 -8.00 14.72
C GLN A 57 2.88 -7.58 13.31
N VAL A 58 3.49 -8.13 12.25
CA VAL A 58 3.09 -7.81 10.87
C VAL A 58 1.69 -8.34 10.60
N VAL A 59 1.38 -9.57 11.01
CA VAL A 59 0.03 -10.14 10.85
C VAL A 59 -1.01 -9.28 11.53
N LYS A 60 -0.77 -8.88 12.79
CA LYS A 60 -1.66 -7.96 13.50
C LYS A 60 -1.85 -6.68 12.68
N ARG A 61 -0.79 -6.02 12.22
CA ARG A 61 -0.89 -4.78 11.43
C ARG A 61 -1.58 -4.95 10.07
N SER A 62 -1.49 -6.13 9.47
CA SER A 62 -2.11 -6.45 8.18
C SER A 62 -3.60 -6.74 8.29
N THR A 63 -4.03 -7.30 9.43
CA THR A 63 -5.44 -7.51 9.75
C THR A 63 -6.09 -6.27 10.36
N GLU A 64 -5.31 -5.39 10.98
CA GLU A 64 -5.77 -4.06 11.40
C GLU A 64 -5.87 -3.15 10.15
N PRO A 65 -7.04 -2.57 9.82
CA PRO A 65 -7.15 -1.65 8.71
C PRO A 65 -6.37 -0.35 9.02
N SER A 66 -5.19 -0.17 8.42
CA SER A 66 -4.42 1.06 8.60
C SER A 66 -3.79 1.60 7.31
N VAL A 67 -4.56 2.51 6.70
CA VAL A 67 -4.18 3.81 6.12
C VAL A 67 -2.68 4.05 5.80
N ALA A 68 -2.39 4.24 4.50
CA ALA A 68 -1.35 5.12 3.90
C ALA A 68 -0.06 4.53 3.24
N ASN A 69 0.23 5.11 2.05
CA ASN A 69 1.55 5.55 1.51
C ASN A 69 2.20 4.81 0.31
N GLY A 70 2.24 5.47 -0.86
CA GLY A 70 3.51 6.06 -1.33
C GLY A 70 4.02 5.82 -2.76
N THR A 71 3.78 4.67 -3.41
CA THR A 71 4.45 4.30 -4.68
C THR A 71 3.50 4.03 -5.84
N ARG A 72 2.21 4.10 -5.57
CA ARG A 72 1.16 3.60 -6.42
C ARG A 72 0.78 4.77 -7.36
N ARG A 73 1.02 4.64 -8.67
CA ARG A 73 0.79 5.71 -9.69
C ARG A 73 -0.70 5.94 -9.96
N ASP A 74 -1.53 5.27 -9.20
CA ASP A 74 -2.96 5.49 -9.08
C ASP A 74 -3.27 6.70 -8.18
N CYS A 75 -2.29 7.52 -7.76
CA CYS A 75 -2.54 8.76 -7.03
C CYS A 75 -2.52 10.00 -7.95
N VAL A 76 -3.60 10.76 -7.95
CA VAL A 76 -3.73 12.03 -8.69
C VAL A 76 -3.59 13.20 -7.71
N ARG A 77 -2.76 14.19 -8.06
CA ARG A 77 -2.64 15.44 -7.30
C ARG A 77 -3.49 16.54 -7.94
N LEU A 78 -4.42 17.09 -7.17
CA LEU A 78 -5.15 18.30 -7.53
C LEU A 78 -4.46 19.51 -6.89
N ARG A 79 -4.40 20.62 -7.62
CA ARG A 79 -3.91 21.91 -7.15
C ARG A 79 -4.80 23.03 -7.68
N GLY A 80 -4.91 24.11 -6.91
CA GLY A 80 -5.69 25.29 -7.28
C GLY A 80 -7.15 25.18 -6.85
N LEU A 81 -7.45 24.35 -5.85
CA LEU A 81 -8.77 24.28 -5.27
C LEU A 81 -9.15 25.64 -4.64
N PRO A 82 -10.41 26.09 -4.81
CA PRO A 82 -10.95 27.23 -4.06
C PRO A 82 -10.74 27.09 -2.56
N TYR A 83 -10.66 28.21 -1.84
CA TYR A 83 -10.44 28.19 -0.40
C TYR A 83 -11.54 27.42 0.35
N GLU A 84 -12.77 27.49 -0.14
CA GLU A 84 -13.96 26.82 0.38
C GLU A 84 -14.18 25.40 -0.16
N ALA A 85 -13.25 24.86 -0.97
CA ALA A 85 -13.39 23.54 -1.56
C ALA A 85 -13.44 22.42 -0.50
N ARG A 86 -14.24 21.38 -0.80
CA ARG A 86 -14.47 20.22 0.05
C ARG A 86 -14.39 18.95 -0.78
N VAL A 87 -14.40 17.79 -0.13
CA VAL A 87 -14.34 16.48 -0.82
C VAL A 87 -15.47 16.34 -1.84
N GLU A 88 -16.67 16.84 -1.53
CA GLU A 88 -17.82 16.78 -2.44
C GLU A 88 -17.55 17.52 -3.75
N HIS A 89 -16.93 18.70 -3.67
CA HIS A 89 -16.54 19.48 -4.85
C HIS A 89 -15.48 18.76 -5.70
N VAL A 90 -14.56 18.01 -5.08
CA VAL A 90 -13.56 17.20 -5.79
C VAL A 90 -14.22 16.04 -6.53
N VAL A 91 -15.18 15.37 -5.88
CA VAL A 91 -15.93 14.26 -6.49
C VAL A 91 -16.79 14.76 -7.64
N GLU A 92 -17.50 15.86 -7.47
CA GLU A 92 -18.30 16.50 -8.52
C GLU A 92 -17.42 16.93 -9.70
N PHE A 93 -16.26 17.54 -9.43
CA PHE A 93 -15.31 17.94 -10.46
C PHE A 93 -14.76 16.77 -11.28
N LEU A 94 -14.49 15.63 -10.66
CA LEU A 94 -14.06 14.41 -11.36
C LEU A 94 -15.20 13.70 -12.09
N GLY A 95 -16.45 14.03 -11.76
CA GLY A 95 -17.65 13.53 -12.41
C GLY A 95 -17.65 12.01 -12.55
N GLU A 96 -17.79 11.53 -13.78
CA GLU A 96 -17.82 10.11 -14.11
C GLU A 96 -16.57 9.33 -13.65
N HIS A 97 -15.40 9.97 -13.59
CA HIS A 97 -14.16 9.34 -13.16
C HIS A 97 -14.11 9.08 -11.64
N ALA A 98 -14.98 9.72 -10.86
CA ALA A 98 -15.06 9.50 -9.42
C ALA A 98 -15.39 8.04 -9.05
N ARG A 99 -16.01 7.28 -9.96
CA ARG A 99 -16.27 5.83 -9.79
C ARG A 99 -14.99 5.00 -9.60
N PHE A 100 -13.85 5.55 -10.02
CA PHE A 100 -12.55 4.89 -9.92
C PHE A 100 -11.77 5.32 -8.69
N ILE A 101 -12.30 6.22 -7.85
CA ILE A 101 -11.66 6.59 -6.58
C ILE A 101 -11.75 5.39 -5.62
N GLN A 102 -10.62 5.04 -5.01
CA GLN A 102 -10.61 4.05 -3.93
C GLN A 102 -11.48 4.55 -2.78
N PHE A 103 -12.18 3.67 -2.07
CA PHE A 103 -12.94 4.07 -0.88
C PHE A 103 -12.07 4.90 0.08
N GLN A 104 -12.54 6.10 0.46
CA GLN A 104 -11.80 7.11 1.24
C GLN A 104 -10.49 7.61 0.60
N GLY A 105 -10.38 7.57 -0.73
CA GLY A 105 -9.17 7.93 -1.46
C GLY A 105 -8.89 9.43 -1.60
N VAL A 106 -9.81 10.33 -1.21
CA VAL A 106 -9.60 11.78 -1.31
C VAL A 106 -8.99 12.33 -0.01
N HIS A 107 -7.81 12.93 -0.12
CA HIS A 107 -7.06 13.51 0.98
C HIS A 107 -6.83 15.01 0.74
N MET A 108 -7.55 15.85 1.48
CA MET A 108 -7.37 17.31 1.46
C MET A 108 -6.08 17.69 2.19
N VAL A 109 -5.28 18.58 1.61
CA VAL A 109 -4.04 19.06 2.22
C VAL A 109 -4.30 20.38 2.94
N PHE A 110 -3.84 20.46 4.18
CA PHE A 110 -3.91 21.66 5.01
C PHE A 110 -2.50 22.11 5.38
N ASN A 111 -2.32 23.42 5.55
CA ASN A 111 -1.06 23.96 6.05
C ASN A 111 -0.94 23.76 7.57
N SER A 112 0.19 24.18 8.16
CA SER A 112 0.47 24.05 9.59
C SER A 112 -0.50 24.83 10.50
N GLN A 113 -1.27 25.76 9.96
CA GLN A 113 -2.30 26.53 10.68
C GLN A 113 -3.70 25.88 10.56
N GLY A 114 -3.81 24.75 9.87
CA GLY A 114 -5.09 24.06 9.63
C GLY A 114 -5.93 24.67 8.50
N ASN A 115 -5.38 25.61 7.73
CA ASN A 115 -6.07 26.20 6.58
C ASN A 115 -5.86 25.35 5.32
N PRO A 116 -6.85 25.28 4.40
CA PRO A 116 -6.70 24.58 3.12
C PRO A 116 -5.49 25.08 2.34
N SER A 117 -4.66 24.18 1.83
CA SER A 117 -3.48 24.55 1.03
C SER A 117 -3.81 24.81 -0.45
N GLY A 118 -5.05 24.52 -0.86
CA GLY A 118 -5.45 24.47 -2.27
C GLY A 118 -5.01 23.19 -2.98
N GLU A 119 -4.55 22.17 -2.26
CA GLU A 119 -4.11 20.88 -2.80
C GLU A 119 -4.91 19.70 -2.24
N ALA A 120 -5.06 18.64 -3.04
CA ALA A 120 -5.60 17.36 -2.62
C ALA A 120 -4.88 16.20 -3.32
N PHE A 121 -4.83 15.04 -2.68
CA PHE A 121 -4.38 13.78 -3.25
C PHE A 121 -5.56 12.82 -3.39
N ILE A 122 -5.65 12.12 -4.52
CA ILE A 122 -6.75 11.21 -4.83
C ILE A 122 -6.20 9.85 -5.18
N GLN A 123 -6.47 8.87 -4.32
CA GLN A 123 -6.14 7.48 -4.54
C GLN A 123 -7.20 6.85 -5.44
N MET A 124 -6.82 6.57 -6.68
CA MET A 124 -7.61 5.82 -7.66
C MET A 124 -7.43 4.32 -7.43
N ASN A 125 -8.32 3.51 -8.01
CA ASN A 125 -8.32 2.05 -7.88
C ASN A 125 -7.33 1.36 -8.83
N SER A 126 -6.79 2.11 -9.80
CA SER A 126 -5.84 1.66 -10.82
C SER A 126 -5.03 2.83 -11.40
N GLU A 127 -3.84 2.52 -11.94
CA GLU A 127 -2.98 3.54 -12.57
C GLU A 127 -3.61 4.11 -13.85
N GLN A 128 -4.34 3.30 -14.63
CA GLN A 128 -5.03 3.76 -15.82
C GLN A 128 -6.08 4.82 -15.49
N ALA A 129 -6.81 4.65 -14.38
CA ALA A 129 -7.77 5.64 -13.92
C ALA A 129 -7.12 6.94 -13.43
N ALA A 130 -5.83 6.91 -13.08
CA ALA A 130 -5.06 8.08 -12.68
C ALA A 130 -4.27 8.74 -13.82
N ALA A 131 -4.10 8.06 -14.96
CA ALA A 131 -3.28 8.51 -16.08
C ALA A 131 -4.05 9.31 -17.15
N GLY A 132 -5.39 9.28 -17.13
CA GLY A 132 -6.26 9.86 -18.16
C GLY A 132 -6.93 8.80 -19.02
#